data_AF-A0A3A5A2D0-F1
#
_entry.id   AF-A0A3A5A2D0-F1
#
_cell.length_a   1.000
_cell.length_b   1.000
_cell.length_c   1.000
_cell.angle_alpha   90.00
_cell.angle_beta   90.00
_cell.angle_gamma   90.00
#
_symmetry.space_group_name_H-M   'P 1'
#
loop_
_entity.id
_entity.type
_entity.pdbx_description
1 polymer ?
#
loop_
_entity_poly.entity_id
_entity_poly.type
_entity_poly.pdbx_seq_one_letter_code
_entity_poly.pdbx_strand_id
1 'polypeptide(L)'
;MANHIDTIRNAVIGGSHGEIRNIVQEALDAGVDPNEIINDGLIAAMDVVGKDFGSGKIFVPEMLVAAVTMKYGLDVVKPLLKGEENRSRGTIVMATVQGDLHDIGKNLVTMMLEGAGFKVIDLGVDLSVEKLLDMVKEIKPDVLGLSALLTTTMPEMKRVIEELEKQGLRKHLKVMVGGAPVDPSFAERIGADGYGANAAEAVEIARRLSPK
;
A
#
# COMPACT_ATOMS: atom_id res chain seq x y z
N MET A 1 -34.62 -0.01 1.54
CA MET A 1 -33.59 0.98 1.20
C MET A 1 -32.39 0.19 0.72
N ALA A 2 -31.86 0.49 -0.47
CA ALA A 2 -30.64 -0.16 -0.93
C ALA A 2 -29.52 0.23 0.04
N ASN A 3 -28.74 -0.75 0.52
CA ASN A 3 -27.58 -0.45 1.33
C ASN A 3 -26.47 0.04 0.39
N HIS A 4 -26.39 1.36 0.18
CA HIS A 4 -25.43 1.99 -0.73
C HIS A 4 -23.97 1.56 -0.43
N ILE A 5 -23.63 1.37 0.85
CA ILE A 5 -22.31 0.92 1.27
C ILE A 5 -22.04 -0.51 0.77
N ASP A 6 -23.01 -1.43 0.90
CA ASP A 6 -22.84 -2.79 0.38
C ASP A 6 -22.74 -2.81 -1.15
N THR A 7 -23.48 -1.93 -1.84
CA THR A 7 -23.37 -1.81 -3.31
C THR A 7 -21.98 -1.34 -3.73
N ILE A 8 -21.42 -0.32 -3.06
CA ILE A 8 -20.05 0.14 -3.29
C ILE A 8 -19.06 -0.98 -3.01
N ARG A 9 -19.22 -1.69 -1.88
CA ARG A 9 -18.33 -2.77 -1.49
C ARG A 9 -18.31 -3.89 -2.53
N ASN A 10 -19.49 -4.33 -2.96
CA ASN A 10 -19.64 -5.37 -3.98
C ASN A 10 -19.09 -4.95 -5.34
N ALA A 11 -19.26 -3.67 -5.72
CA ALA A 11 -18.70 -3.13 -6.95
C ALA A 11 -17.16 -3.17 -6.95
N VAL A 12 -16.52 -2.83 -5.82
CA VAL A 12 -15.05 -2.94 -5.70
C VAL A 12 -14.60 -4.40 -5.72
N ILE A 13 -15.22 -5.29 -4.94
CA ILE A 13 -14.89 -6.72 -4.91
C ILE A 13 -15.07 -7.36 -6.30
N GLY A 14 -16.15 -7.01 -7.00
CA GLY A 14 -16.47 -7.50 -8.33
C GLY A 14 -15.68 -6.83 -9.46
N GLY A 15 -14.91 -5.78 -9.17
CA GLY A 15 -14.11 -5.09 -10.17
C GLY A 15 -14.90 -4.21 -11.15
N SER A 16 -16.04 -3.67 -10.75
CA SER A 16 -16.94 -2.84 -11.58
C SER A 16 -16.41 -1.41 -11.79
N HIS A 17 -15.18 -1.24 -12.28
CA HIS A 17 -14.54 0.07 -12.46
C HIS A 17 -15.29 1.03 -13.39
N GLY A 18 -16.13 0.52 -14.29
CA GLY A 18 -16.92 1.33 -15.22
C GLY A 18 -18.09 2.03 -14.53
N GLU A 19 -18.61 1.43 -13.45
CA GLU A 19 -19.84 1.84 -12.78
C GLU A 19 -19.57 2.50 -11.42
N ILE A 20 -18.42 2.20 -10.80
CA ILE A 20 -18.11 2.65 -9.42
C ILE A 20 -18.24 4.15 -9.21
N ARG A 21 -17.91 4.98 -10.22
CA ARG A 21 -18.06 6.44 -10.11
C ARG A 21 -19.52 6.85 -9.92
N ASN A 22 -20.42 6.25 -10.70
CA ASN A 22 -21.86 6.51 -10.61
C ASN A 22 -22.42 5.97 -9.30
N ILE A 23 -22.03 4.75 -8.90
CA ILE A 23 -22.46 4.12 -7.65
C ILE A 23 -22.08 4.99 -6.44
N VAL A 24 -20.86 5.51 -6.42
CA VAL A 24 -20.39 6.42 -5.35
C VAL A 24 -21.14 7.76 -5.40
N GLN A 25 -21.36 8.32 -6.59
CA GLN A 25 -22.12 9.56 -6.73
C GLN A 25 -23.57 9.40 -6.26
N GLU A 26 -24.24 8.29 -6.58
CA GLU A 26 -25.59 8.00 -6.11
C GLU A 26 -25.67 7.90 -4.58
N ALA A 27 -24.65 7.32 -3.93
CA ALA A 27 -24.58 7.28 -2.47
C ALA A 27 -24.41 8.68 -1.87
N LEU A 28 -23.57 9.52 -2.47
CA LEU A 28 -23.38 10.91 -2.05
C LEU A 28 -24.66 11.74 -2.23
N ASP A 29 -25.35 11.58 -3.37
CA ASP A 29 -26.61 12.26 -3.66
C ASP A 29 -27.74 11.81 -2.71
N ALA A 30 -27.68 10.57 -2.23
CA ALA A 30 -28.55 10.03 -1.19
C ALA A 30 -28.19 10.51 0.23
N GLY A 31 -27.14 11.30 0.40
CA GLY A 31 -26.73 11.90 1.68
C GLY A 31 -25.89 10.98 2.56
N VAL A 32 -25.30 9.91 2.02
CA VAL A 32 -24.37 9.04 2.76
C VAL A 32 -23.09 9.83 3.08
N ASP A 33 -22.56 9.65 4.29
CA ASP A 33 -21.34 10.33 4.72
C ASP A 33 -20.13 9.93 3.83
N PRO A 34 -19.38 10.88 3.27
CA PRO A 34 -18.14 10.61 2.53
C PRO A 34 -17.14 9.69 3.26
N ASN A 35 -17.03 9.80 4.58
CA ASN A 35 -16.20 8.94 5.40
C ASN A 35 -16.71 7.50 5.45
N GLU A 36 -18.01 7.31 5.55
CA GLU A 36 -18.64 5.99 5.58
C GLU A 36 -18.41 5.29 4.22
N ILE A 37 -18.56 6.03 3.11
CA ILE A 37 -18.23 5.54 1.77
C ILE A 37 -16.77 5.07 1.68
N ILE A 38 -15.84 5.87 2.20
CA ILE A 38 -14.40 5.55 2.14
C ILE A 38 -14.08 4.35 3.03
N ASN A 39 -14.44 4.41 4.32
CA ASN A 39 -13.99 3.43 5.30
C ASN A 39 -14.78 2.12 5.18
N ASP A 40 -16.11 2.20 5.15
CA ASP A 40 -16.99 1.02 5.25
C ASP A 40 -17.36 0.46 3.87
N GLY A 41 -17.23 1.28 2.81
CA GLY A 41 -17.40 0.87 1.42
C GLY A 41 -16.09 0.48 0.75
N LEU A 42 -15.30 1.49 0.39
CA LEU A 42 -14.11 1.34 -0.48
C LEU A 42 -12.96 0.59 0.20
N ILE A 43 -12.55 0.99 1.40
CA ILE A 43 -11.43 0.36 2.13
C ILE A 43 -11.82 -1.03 2.61
N ALA A 44 -13.01 -1.19 3.21
CA ALA A 44 -13.50 -2.50 3.66
C ALA A 44 -13.62 -3.52 2.51
N ALA A 45 -13.90 -3.08 1.28
CA ALA A 45 -13.87 -3.95 0.12
C ALA A 45 -12.46 -4.49 -0.18
N MET A 46 -11.44 -3.64 -0.07
CA MET A 46 -10.05 -4.04 -0.30
C MET A 46 -9.54 -5.04 0.75
N ASP A 47 -10.10 -5.02 1.97
CA ASP A 47 -9.82 -6.05 2.98
C ASP A 47 -10.29 -7.44 2.53
N VAL A 48 -11.50 -7.50 1.94
CA VAL A 48 -12.04 -8.75 1.38
C VAL A 48 -11.21 -9.21 0.19
N VAL A 49 -10.83 -8.30 -0.71
CA VAL A 49 -9.95 -8.60 -1.86
C VAL A 49 -8.60 -9.14 -1.40
N GLY A 50 -7.97 -8.51 -0.40
CA GLY A 50 -6.71 -8.96 0.17
C GLY A 50 -6.82 -10.37 0.77
N LYS A 51 -7.90 -10.64 1.52
CA LYS A 51 -8.18 -11.98 2.07
C LYS A 51 -8.39 -13.03 0.99
N ASP A 52 -9.21 -12.71 -0.01
CA ASP A 52 -9.51 -13.63 -1.11
C ASP A 52 -8.23 -13.96 -1.90
N PHE A 53 -7.37 -12.98 -2.14
CA PHE A 53 -6.06 -13.19 -2.78
C PHE A 53 -5.14 -14.06 -1.93
N GLY A 54 -5.01 -13.74 -0.63
CA GLY A 54 -4.18 -14.52 0.30
C GLY A 54 -4.62 -15.98 0.44
N SER A 55 -5.93 -16.26 0.31
CA SER A 55 -6.47 -17.63 0.30
C SER A 55 -6.40 -18.34 -1.05
N GLY A 56 -5.94 -17.67 -2.11
CA GLY A 56 -5.92 -18.21 -3.48
C GLY A 56 -7.28 -18.30 -4.15
N LYS A 57 -8.30 -17.58 -3.67
CA LYS A 57 -9.64 -17.52 -4.26
C LYS A 57 -9.71 -16.61 -5.48
N ILE A 58 -8.89 -15.56 -5.49
CA ILE A 58 -8.69 -14.66 -6.64
C ILE A 58 -7.19 -14.57 -6.97
N PHE A 59 -6.87 -14.11 -8.17
CA PHE A 59 -5.48 -13.97 -8.62
C PHE A 59 -5.14 -12.49 -8.88
N VAL A 60 -3.93 -12.27 -9.41
CA VAL A 60 -3.40 -10.92 -9.67
C VAL A 60 -4.32 -10.10 -10.57
N PRO A 61 -4.90 -10.61 -11.69
CA PRO A 61 -5.77 -9.82 -12.54
C PRO A 61 -6.99 -9.25 -11.79
N GLU A 62 -7.67 -10.08 -11.00
CA GLU A 62 -8.85 -9.65 -10.23
C GLU A 62 -8.48 -8.63 -9.16
N MET A 63 -7.35 -8.84 -8.47
CA MET A 63 -6.83 -7.92 -7.45
C MET A 63 -6.52 -6.53 -8.04
N LEU A 64 -5.89 -6.49 -9.23
CA LEU A 64 -5.58 -5.25 -9.91
C LEU A 64 -6.84 -4.49 -10.33
N VAL A 65 -7.85 -5.20 -10.86
CA VAL A 65 -9.13 -4.60 -11.25
C VAL A 65 -9.85 -4.03 -10.02
N ALA A 66 -9.84 -4.74 -8.89
CA ALA A 66 -10.43 -4.25 -7.64
C ALA A 66 -9.71 -2.98 -7.13
N ALA A 67 -8.37 -2.96 -7.13
CA ALA A 67 -7.60 -1.77 -6.72
C ALA A 67 -7.88 -0.56 -7.62
N VAL A 68 -7.98 -0.76 -8.95
CA VAL A 68 -8.37 0.30 -9.90
C VAL A 68 -9.79 0.78 -9.64
N THR A 69 -10.73 -0.14 -9.37
CA THR A 69 -12.12 0.18 -9.05
C THR A 69 -12.20 1.03 -7.78
N MET A 70 -11.50 0.64 -6.72
CA MET A 70 -11.40 1.41 -5.48
C MET A 70 -10.89 2.83 -5.74
N LYS A 71 -9.79 2.96 -6.49
CA LYS A 71 -9.19 4.27 -6.82
C LYS A 71 -10.18 5.18 -7.52
N TYR A 72 -10.91 4.65 -8.51
CA TYR A 72 -11.94 5.42 -9.22
C TYR A 72 -13.09 5.86 -8.32
N GLY A 73 -13.51 5.04 -7.36
CA GLY A 73 -14.49 5.43 -6.35
C GLY A 73 -13.96 6.54 -5.43
N LEU A 74 -12.72 6.40 -4.96
CA LEU A 74 -12.09 7.37 -4.08
C LEU A 74 -11.91 8.75 -4.74
N ASP A 75 -11.61 8.78 -6.04
CA ASP A 75 -11.45 10.03 -6.80
C ASP A 75 -12.75 10.85 -6.90
N VAL A 76 -13.91 10.22 -6.74
CA VAL A 76 -15.21 10.92 -6.65
C VAL A 76 -15.38 11.60 -5.28
N VAL A 77 -14.93 10.94 -4.21
CA VAL A 77 -15.12 11.43 -2.83
C VAL A 77 -14.08 12.49 -2.44
N LYS A 78 -12.83 12.33 -2.86
CA LYS A 78 -11.69 13.21 -2.51
C LYS A 78 -11.98 14.72 -2.61
N PRO A 79 -12.60 15.25 -3.68
CA PRO A 79 -12.85 16.69 -3.80
C PRO A 79 -13.81 17.26 -2.75
N LEU A 80 -14.63 16.41 -2.14
CA LEU A 80 -15.62 16.80 -1.13
C LEU A 80 -15.02 16.89 0.27
N LEU A 81 -13.82 16.34 0.48
CA LEU A 81 -13.11 16.35 1.77
C LEU A 81 -12.30 17.63 2.02
N LYS A 82 -12.52 18.69 1.24
CA LYS A 82 -11.76 19.96 1.35
C LYS A 82 -11.84 20.52 2.77
N GLY A 83 -10.68 20.61 3.43
CA GLY A 83 -10.51 21.09 4.80
C GLY A 83 -9.83 20.07 5.72
N GLU A 84 -9.82 18.79 5.35
CA GLU A 84 -9.10 17.75 6.07
C GLU A 84 -7.95 17.20 5.21
N GLU A 85 -6.83 17.93 5.19
CA GLU A 85 -5.61 17.54 4.45
C GLU A 85 -4.95 16.23 4.94
N ASN A 86 -5.52 15.51 5.91
CA ASN A 86 -4.77 14.49 6.64
C ASN A 86 -5.58 13.26 7.06
N ARG A 87 -6.26 12.59 6.11
CA ARG A 87 -6.87 11.27 6.33
C ARG A 87 -6.10 10.12 5.66
N SER A 88 -4.84 10.33 5.28
CA SER A 88 -3.98 9.21 4.88
C SER A 88 -3.68 8.37 6.11
N ARG A 89 -3.72 7.04 6.00
CA ARG A 89 -3.32 6.12 7.11
C ARG A 89 -1.81 6.14 7.43
N GLY A 90 -1.10 7.15 6.95
CA GLY A 90 0.35 7.24 6.90
C GLY A 90 0.88 7.39 5.46
N THR A 91 2.12 7.84 5.35
CA THR A 91 2.87 7.95 4.10
C THR A 91 3.88 6.80 4.01
N ILE A 92 3.86 6.09 2.88
CA ILE A 92 4.75 4.96 2.61
C ILE A 92 5.62 5.29 1.41
N VAL A 93 6.93 5.07 1.54
CA VAL A 93 7.86 5.08 0.41
C VAL A 93 8.13 3.63 -0.02
N MET A 94 8.03 3.34 -1.31
CA MET A 94 8.37 2.04 -1.89
C MET A 94 9.59 2.19 -2.79
N ALA A 95 10.55 1.27 -2.69
CA ALA A 95 11.73 1.25 -3.55
C ALA A 95 12.21 -0.18 -3.80
N THR A 96 12.66 -0.46 -5.03
CA THR A 96 13.48 -1.63 -5.32
C THR A 96 14.95 -1.27 -5.14
N VAL A 97 15.69 -2.10 -4.41
CA VAL A 97 17.08 -1.83 -3.99
C VAL A 97 18.06 -1.80 -5.17
N GLN A 98 19.25 -1.27 -4.92
CA GLN A 98 20.33 -1.17 -5.90
C GLN A 98 20.64 -2.52 -6.59
N GLY A 99 20.87 -2.46 -7.90
CA GLY A 99 21.18 -3.61 -8.74
C GLY A 99 19.98 -4.49 -9.07
N ASP A 100 18.79 -4.16 -8.59
CA ASP A 100 17.55 -4.89 -8.85
C ASP A 100 16.56 -4.03 -9.66
N LEU A 101 16.09 -4.58 -10.78
CA LEU A 101 15.20 -3.89 -11.73
C LEU A 101 13.77 -4.42 -11.68
N HIS A 102 13.48 -5.39 -10.82
CA HIS A 102 12.16 -6.00 -10.75
C HIS A 102 11.19 -5.10 -9.98
N ASP A 103 10.07 -4.79 -10.61
CA ASP A 103 9.07 -3.85 -10.08
C ASP A 103 7.66 -4.42 -10.00
N ILE A 104 7.33 -5.48 -10.74
CA ILE A 104 5.96 -6.04 -10.80
C ILE A 104 5.37 -6.29 -9.40
N GLY A 105 6.11 -7.00 -8.55
CA GLY A 105 5.66 -7.28 -7.17
C GLY A 105 5.54 -6.02 -6.32
N LYS A 106 6.51 -5.10 -6.43
CA LYS A 106 6.48 -3.80 -5.74
C LYS A 106 5.27 -2.98 -6.18
N ASN A 107 5.00 -2.89 -7.48
CA ASN A 107 3.90 -2.10 -8.04
C ASN A 107 2.55 -2.68 -7.60
N LEU A 108 2.42 -4.00 -7.52
CA LEU A 108 1.23 -4.65 -6.96
C LEU A 108 1.02 -4.26 -5.48
N VAL A 109 2.09 -4.29 -4.67
CA VAL A 109 2.05 -3.84 -3.27
C VAL A 109 1.66 -2.35 -3.20
N THR A 110 2.28 -1.49 -4.01
CA THR A 110 1.96 -0.06 -4.11
C THR A 110 0.47 0.16 -4.37
N MET A 111 -0.10 -0.51 -5.38
CA MET A 111 -1.53 -0.39 -5.70
C MET A 111 -2.44 -0.85 -4.55
N MET A 112 -2.06 -1.91 -3.85
CA MET A 112 -2.83 -2.41 -2.71
C MET A 112 -2.76 -1.48 -1.49
N LEU A 113 -1.61 -0.87 -1.24
CA LEU A 113 -1.44 0.14 -0.19
C LEU A 113 -2.25 1.40 -0.49
N GLU A 114 -2.24 1.88 -1.74
CA GLU A 114 -3.12 2.97 -2.17
C GLU A 114 -4.59 2.61 -1.96
N GLY A 115 -4.99 1.38 -2.36
CA GLY A 115 -6.33 0.83 -2.14
C GLY A 115 -6.72 0.71 -0.67
N ALA A 116 -5.74 0.54 0.22
CA ALA A 116 -5.96 0.49 1.66
C ALA A 116 -5.98 1.88 2.33
N GLY A 117 -5.85 2.97 1.56
CA GLY A 117 -5.92 4.35 2.07
C GLY A 117 -4.58 4.94 2.51
N PHE A 118 -3.45 4.37 2.09
CA PHE A 118 -2.14 4.97 2.30
C PHE A 118 -1.79 5.95 1.17
N LYS A 119 -1.04 7.00 1.52
CA LYS A 119 -0.31 7.80 0.56
C LYS A 119 0.98 7.06 0.22
N VAL A 120 1.12 6.60 -1.01
CA VAL A 120 2.30 5.84 -1.44
C VAL A 120 3.14 6.67 -2.40
N ILE A 121 4.45 6.70 -2.18
CA ILE A 121 5.43 7.33 -3.06
C ILE A 121 6.38 6.24 -3.53
N ASP A 122 6.26 5.88 -4.80
CA ASP A 122 7.13 4.89 -5.42
C ASP A 122 8.35 5.57 -6.04
N LEU A 123 9.54 5.25 -5.52
CA LEU A 123 10.82 5.81 -6.00
C LEU A 123 11.39 5.04 -7.19
N GLY A 124 10.76 3.93 -7.59
CA GLY A 124 11.18 3.11 -8.72
C GLY A 124 12.15 2.00 -8.32
N VAL A 125 13.10 1.72 -9.22
CA VAL A 125 14.04 0.59 -9.13
C VAL A 125 15.49 1.04 -9.21
N ASP A 126 16.40 0.14 -8.81
CA ASP A 126 17.85 0.40 -8.78
C ASP A 126 18.23 1.62 -7.92
N LEU A 127 17.65 1.74 -6.72
CA LEU A 127 17.93 2.84 -5.82
C LEU A 127 19.18 2.56 -4.99
N SER A 128 20.22 3.37 -5.19
CA SER A 128 21.38 3.39 -4.29
C SER A 128 20.96 3.79 -2.88
N VAL A 129 21.69 3.28 -1.88
CA VAL A 129 21.47 3.59 -0.46
C VAL A 129 21.45 5.11 -0.23
N GLU A 130 22.43 5.82 -0.78
CA GLU A 130 22.58 7.27 -0.63
C GLU A 130 21.34 8.02 -1.17
N LYS A 131 20.96 7.76 -2.42
CA LYS A 131 19.81 8.41 -3.06
C LYS A 131 18.51 8.10 -2.32
N LEU A 132 18.32 6.85 -1.90
CA LEU A 132 17.14 6.45 -1.15
C LEU A 132 17.03 7.22 0.18
N LEU A 133 18.13 7.30 0.93
CA LEU A 133 18.14 7.98 2.22
C LEU A 133 17.89 9.49 2.09
N ASP A 134 18.42 10.12 1.06
CA ASP A 134 18.17 11.54 0.81
C ASP A 134 16.69 11.82 0.50
N MET A 135 16.07 10.99 -0.35
CA MET A 135 14.63 11.05 -0.61
C MET A 135 13.81 10.79 0.66
N VAL A 136 14.20 9.82 1.49
CA VAL A 136 13.54 9.51 2.76
C VAL A 136 13.61 10.69 3.73
N LYS A 137 14.72 11.43 3.80
CA LYS A 137 14.86 12.64 4.63
C LYS A 137 13.96 13.78 4.16
N GLU A 138 13.79 13.92 2.85
CA GLU A 138 12.94 14.95 2.25
C GLU A 138 11.46 14.61 2.47
N ILE A 139 11.07 13.39 2.13
CA ILE A 139 9.67 12.92 2.18
C ILE A 139 9.19 12.71 3.62
N LYS A 140 10.08 12.24 4.51
CA LYS A 140 9.77 11.84 5.90
C LYS A 140 8.58 10.87 5.99
N PRO A 141 8.66 9.70 5.32
CA PRO A 141 7.59 8.71 5.38
C PRO A 141 7.50 8.07 6.76
N ASP A 142 6.35 7.50 7.08
CA ASP A 142 6.13 6.68 8.28
C ASP A 142 6.72 5.27 8.09
N VAL A 143 6.62 4.75 6.86
CA VAL A 143 7.10 3.41 6.48
C VAL A 143 7.91 3.47 5.20
N LEU A 144 9.04 2.76 5.16
CA LEU A 144 9.82 2.46 3.97
C LEU A 144 9.66 0.98 3.63
N GLY A 145 9.12 0.68 2.45
CA GLY A 145 9.06 -0.66 1.87
C GLY A 145 10.22 -0.90 0.91
N LEU A 146 11.02 -1.94 1.17
CA LEU A 146 12.11 -2.37 0.30
C LEU A 146 11.75 -3.66 -0.44
N SER A 147 12.02 -3.69 -1.74
CA SER A 147 11.82 -4.86 -2.62
C SER A 147 13.14 -5.35 -3.21
N ALA A 148 13.32 -6.67 -3.25
CA ALA A 148 14.40 -7.36 -3.98
C ALA A 148 13.90 -8.71 -4.50
N LEU A 149 14.20 -9.04 -5.76
CA LEU A 149 13.88 -10.34 -6.36
C LEU A 149 15.11 -11.25 -6.50
N LEU A 150 16.32 -10.69 -6.46
CA LEU A 150 17.56 -11.46 -6.59
C LEU A 150 18.22 -11.69 -5.23
N THR A 151 18.70 -12.90 -4.98
CA THR A 151 19.48 -13.19 -3.76
C THR A 151 20.76 -12.36 -3.65
N THR A 152 21.31 -11.95 -4.79
CA THR A 152 22.49 -11.09 -4.88
C THR A 152 22.22 -9.64 -4.49
N THR A 153 20.97 -9.17 -4.56
CA THR A 153 20.58 -7.78 -4.23
C THR A 153 19.98 -7.67 -2.83
N MET A 154 19.55 -8.78 -2.22
CA MET A 154 19.08 -8.82 -0.82
C MET A 154 20.01 -8.12 0.18
N PRO A 155 21.36 -8.26 0.13
CA PRO A 155 22.25 -7.56 1.07
C PRO A 155 22.11 -6.04 1.06
N GLU A 156 21.61 -5.43 -0.03
CA GLU A 156 21.37 -3.99 -0.10
C GLU A 156 20.28 -3.54 0.88
N MET A 157 19.28 -4.38 1.16
CA MET A 157 18.27 -4.08 2.18
C MET A 157 18.91 -3.88 3.55
N LYS A 158 19.88 -4.75 3.90
CA LYS A 158 20.62 -4.63 5.16
C LYS A 158 21.42 -3.33 5.19
N ARG A 159 22.11 -2.99 4.10
CA ARG A 159 22.89 -1.75 4.00
C ARG A 159 22.02 -0.51 4.20
N VAL A 160 20.81 -0.50 3.62
CA VAL A 160 19.83 0.58 3.84
C VAL A 160 19.46 0.69 5.31
N ILE A 161 19.10 -0.41 5.97
CA ILE A 161 18.69 -0.39 7.39
C ILE A 161 19.84 0.07 8.29
N GLU A 162 21.05 -0.45 8.08
CA GLU A 162 22.22 -0.05 8.86
C GLU A 162 22.53 1.44 8.71
N GLU A 163 22.39 1.99 7.51
CA GLU A 163 22.65 3.40 7.26
C GLU A 163 21.55 4.30 7.82
N LEU A 164 20.28 3.88 7.76
CA LEU A 164 19.17 4.54 8.44
C LEU A 164 19.39 4.60 9.96
N GLU A 165 19.93 3.53 10.56
CA GLU A 165 20.23 3.46 11.99
C GLU A 165 21.40 4.40 12.36
N LYS A 166 22.50 4.35 11.60
CA LYS A 166 23.65 5.25 11.81
C LYS A 166 23.27 6.73 11.74
N GLN A 167 22.35 7.08 10.85
CA GLN A 167 21.84 8.44 10.70
C GLN A 167 20.69 8.78 11.67
N GLY A 168 20.28 7.83 12.52
CA GLY A 168 19.25 8.02 13.54
C GLY A 168 17.84 8.17 12.99
N LEU A 169 17.59 7.82 11.73
CA LEU A 169 16.30 7.98 11.04
C LEU A 169 15.27 6.94 11.50
N ARG A 170 15.73 5.80 12.03
CA ARG A 170 14.89 4.68 12.51
C ARG A 170 14.02 5.02 13.73
N LYS A 171 14.26 6.17 14.39
CA LYS A 171 13.43 6.66 15.50
C LYS A 171 11.99 6.96 15.09
N HIS A 172 11.78 7.40 13.85
CA HIS A 172 10.48 7.83 13.34
C HIS A 172 10.05 7.08 12.08
N LEU A 173 10.97 6.31 11.46
CA LEU A 173 10.72 5.54 10.25
C LEU A 173 10.72 4.04 10.54
N LYS A 174 9.66 3.35 10.15
CA LYS A 174 9.58 1.88 10.10
C LYS A 174 10.02 1.34 8.75
N VAL A 175 10.62 0.15 8.73
CA VAL A 175 11.08 -0.51 7.50
C VAL A 175 10.40 -1.86 7.38
N MET A 176 9.71 -2.07 6.27
CA MET A 176 9.21 -3.39 5.88
C MET A 176 9.94 -3.88 4.64
N VAL A 177 10.11 -5.20 4.52
CA VAL A 177 10.83 -5.81 3.40
C VAL A 177 9.99 -6.90 2.74
N GLY A 178 10.23 -7.14 1.45
CA GLY A 178 9.58 -8.22 0.71
C GLY A 178 10.27 -8.52 -0.61
N GLY A 179 9.70 -9.47 -1.33
CA GLY A 179 10.23 -10.02 -2.58
C GLY A 179 10.48 -11.52 -2.50
N ALA A 180 10.49 -12.20 -3.65
CA ALA A 180 10.45 -13.67 -3.70
C ALA A 180 11.54 -14.40 -2.90
N PRO A 181 12.81 -13.96 -2.85
CA PRO A 181 13.83 -14.65 -2.07
C PRO A 181 13.89 -14.21 -0.60
N VAL A 182 13.07 -13.22 -0.20
CA VAL A 182 13.03 -12.70 1.17
C VAL A 182 12.11 -13.58 2.01
N ASP A 183 12.57 -13.89 3.22
CA ASP A 183 11.83 -14.68 4.21
C ASP A 183 11.86 -14.00 5.60
N PRO A 184 11.04 -14.47 6.57
CA PRO A 184 11.01 -13.88 7.90
C PRO A 184 12.36 -13.91 8.64
N SER A 185 13.14 -14.97 8.46
CA SER A 185 14.45 -15.14 9.11
C SER A 185 15.46 -14.12 8.57
N PHE A 186 15.45 -13.87 7.27
CA PHE A 186 16.23 -12.80 6.66
C PHE A 186 15.83 -11.43 7.19
N ALA A 187 14.53 -11.12 7.22
CA ALA A 187 14.03 -9.83 7.67
C ALA A 187 14.42 -9.52 9.13
N GLU A 188 14.28 -10.50 10.02
CA GLU A 188 14.71 -10.40 11.42
C GLU A 188 16.22 -10.15 11.52
N ARG A 189 17.01 -10.95 10.78
CA ARG A 189 18.48 -10.86 10.79
C ARG A 189 19.02 -9.49 10.35
N ILE A 190 18.30 -8.79 9.47
CA ILE A 190 18.71 -7.45 8.99
C ILE A 190 18.09 -6.31 9.79
N GLY A 191 17.22 -6.60 10.77
CA GLY A 191 16.60 -5.58 11.62
C GLY A 191 15.41 -4.84 10.97
N ALA A 192 14.69 -5.48 10.05
CA ALA A 192 13.44 -4.94 9.51
C ALA A 192 12.33 -5.00 10.57
N ASP A 193 11.37 -4.07 10.55
CA ASP A 193 10.19 -4.09 11.46
C ASP A 193 9.07 -4.99 10.94
N GLY A 194 9.12 -5.41 9.67
CA GLY A 194 8.10 -6.28 9.07
C GLY A 194 8.56 -6.96 7.80
N TYR A 195 7.96 -8.11 7.52
CA TYR A 195 8.18 -8.91 6.31
C TYR A 195 6.83 -9.30 5.71
N GLY A 196 6.57 -8.92 4.46
CA GLY A 196 5.36 -9.32 3.74
C GLY A 196 5.67 -10.39 2.70
N ALA A 197 5.03 -11.57 2.83
CA ALA A 197 5.19 -12.65 1.85
C ALA A 197 4.47 -12.39 0.53
N ASN A 198 3.45 -11.53 0.55
CA ASN A 198 2.64 -11.14 -0.60
C ASN A 198 2.03 -9.73 -0.41
N ALA A 199 1.31 -9.25 -1.42
CA ALA A 199 0.74 -7.90 -1.41
C ALA A 199 -0.32 -7.68 -0.34
N ALA A 200 -1.13 -8.70 0.00
CA ALA A 200 -2.13 -8.59 1.05
C ALA A 200 -1.47 -8.49 2.44
N GLU A 201 -0.49 -9.34 2.72
CA GLU A 201 0.27 -9.28 3.97
C GLU A 201 1.05 -7.96 4.12
N ALA A 202 1.60 -7.43 3.03
CA ALA A 202 2.28 -6.13 3.04
C ALA A 202 1.35 -4.99 3.52
N VAL A 203 0.07 -5.01 3.14
CA VAL A 203 -0.94 -4.04 3.63
C VAL A 203 -1.15 -4.18 5.13
N GLU A 204 -1.31 -5.40 5.63
CA GLU A 204 -1.50 -5.66 7.07
C GLU A 204 -0.29 -5.20 7.90
N ILE A 205 0.91 -5.43 7.38
CA ILE A 205 2.15 -4.97 8.01
C ILE A 205 2.23 -3.45 8.03
N ALA A 206 1.93 -2.82 6.89
CA ALA A 206 1.90 -1.36 6.82
C ALA A 206 0.92 -0.77 7.84
N ARG A 207 -0.29 -1.33 7.97
CA ARG A 207 -1.29 -0.91 8.98
C ARG A 207 -0.79 -1.04 10.41
N ARG A 208 0.00 -2.06 10.71
CA ARG A 208 0.61 -2.27 12.02
C ARG A 208 1.76 -1.30 12.29
N LEU A 209 2.52 -0.93 11.27
CA LEU A 209 3.72 -0.10 11.39
C LEU A 209 3.44 1.40 11.31
N SER A 210 2.40 1.80 10.59
CA SER A 210 2.00 3.20 10.46
C SER A 210 1.36 3.74 11.75
N PRO A 211 1.51 5.04 12.02
CA PRO A 211 0.85 5.69 13.15
C PRO A 211 -0.68 5.55 13.06
N LYS A 212 -1.34 5.48 14.23
CA LYS A 212 -2.80 5.41 14.35
C LYS A 212 -3.44 6.77 14.18
#